data_AF-A0A5D0V0J4-F1
#
_entry.id   AF-A0A5D0V0J4-F1
#
_cell.length_a   1.000
_cell.length_b   1.000
_cell.length_c   1.000
_cell.angle_alpha   90.00
_cell.angle_beta   90.00
_cell.angle_gamma   90.00
#
_symmetry.space_group_name_H-M   'P 1'
#
loop_
_entity.id
_entity.type
_entity.pdbx_description
1 polymer ?
#
loop_
_entity_poly.entity_id
_entity_poly.type
_entity_poly.pdbx_seq_one_letter_code
_entity_poly.pdbx_strand_id
1 'polypeptide(L)'
;MTLPRLVAYGMAALTAALVGAGGWLLTLGADAGQVGYFATACLLASASVVLGVLIATKRPANVIGALLTLFGLLSIWIAGTDVYAYVIAHRPEALPVSPLLATASQGLWMLNYVPAALLMLFFPDGRLLPGRRWRVAAAGIVAVPAAFIVLAGLDPAPFPAPFAGVDHAFGNPPPALWRVLQPIVFALLPALLALLVASATAMVVRYRRATDPERRAQLKWFALGALFLPATLLLCWLSYLLLDGPELAVAGLAATLIAIPAATTVGILRHDLYDVDKALSATVTYGLVTAALLAFYTAATVVVGVVAGRSSPVAAAGATAVCALALSPLRVRLQRRVDPSALSRPPGGARGDRGPPGPDARRRGGAGAARSRAATGAA
;
A
#
# COMPACT_ATOMS: atom_id res chain seq x y z
N MET A 1 17.02 -26.88 -2.56
CA MET A 1 16.50 -25.50 -2.49
C MET A 1 15.22 -25.51 -1.68
N THR A 2 14.96 -24.54 -0.81
CA THR A 2 13.71 -24.50 -0.02
C THR A 2 12.52 -24.16 -0.92
N LEU A 3 11.36 -24.78 -0.67
CA LEU A 3 10.14 -24.56 -1.46
C LEU A 3 9.74 -23.07 -1.58
N PRO A 4 9.76 -22.24 -0.51
CA PRO A 4 9.38 -20.82 -0.62
C PRO A 4 10.25 -20.03 -1.61
N ARG A 5 11.55 -20.36 -1.70
CA ARG A 5 12.46 -19.68 -2.62
C ARG A 5 12.16 -20.03 -4.08
N LEU A 6 11.92 -21.31 -4.36
CA LEU A 6 11.55 -21.75 -5.71
C LEU A 6 10.24 -21.10 -6.17
N VAL A 7 9.26 -21.04 -5.26
CA VAL A 7 7.97 -20.37 -5.51
C VAL A 7 8.18 -18.89 -5.82
N ALA A 8 9.02 -18.17 -5.06
CA ALA A 8 9.33 -16.77 -5.34
C ALA A 8 9.96 -16.56 -6.73
N TYR A 9 10.92 -17.40 -7.13
CA TYR A 9 11.53 -17.29 -8.46
C TYR A 9 10.56 -17.63 -9.59
N GLY A 10 9.75 -18.68 -9.42
CA GLY A 10 8.71 -19.03 -10.39
C GLY A 10 7.69 -17.91 -10.58
N MET A 11 7.24 -17.29 -9.49
CA MET A 11 6.32 -16.15 -9.55
C MET A 11 6.98 -14.93 -10.19
N ALA A 12 8.26 -14.65 -9.93
CA ALA A 12 8.96 -13.54 -10.58
C ALA A 12 9.11 -13.75 -12.10
N ALA A 13 9.40 -14.99 -12.54
CA ALA A 13 9.41 -15.32 -13.96
C ALA A 13 8.03 -15.17 -14.61
N LEU A 14 6.98 -15.62 -13.91
CA LEU A 14 5.60 -15.41 -14.35
C LEU A 14 5.24 -13.93 -14.44
N THR A 15 5.68 -13.11 -13.47
CA THR A 15 5.50 -11.66 -13.54
C THR A 15 6.10 -11.07 -14.81
N ALA A 16 7.33 -11.44 -15.16
CA ALA A 16 7.98 -10.95 -16.38
C ALA A 16 7.18 -11.33 -17.64
N ALA A 17 6.65 -12.55 -17.69
CA ALA A 17 5.78 -13.00 -18.78
C ALA A 17 4.48 -12.18 -18.85
N LEU A 18 3.85 -11.87 -17.71
CA LEU A 18 2.63 -11.04 -17.65
C LEU A 18 2.89 -9.59 -18.05
N VAL A 19 4.04 -9.01 -17.67
CA VAL A 19 4.45 -7.67 -18.13
C VAL A 19 4.58 -7.66 -19.65
N GLY A 20 5.23 -8.68 -20.22
CA GLY A 20 5.35 -8.83 -21.68
C GLY A 20 3.99 -8.98 -22.37
N ALA A 21 3.10 -9.81 -21.82
CA ALA A 21 1.75 -10.01 -22.34
C ALA A 21 0.92 -8.71 -22.28
N GLY A 22 0.94 -7.99 -21.17
CA GLY A 22 0.27 -6.69 -21.04
C GLY A 22 0.86 -5.63 -21.96
N GLY A 23 2.17 -5.61 -22.14
CA GLY A 23 2.84 -4.75 -23.12
C GLY A 23 2.38 -5.04 -24.56
N TRP A 24 2.24 -6.32 -24.92
CA TRP A 24 1.67 -6.71 -26.20
C TRP A 24 0.19 -6.29 -26.33
N LEU A 25 -0.64 -6.48 -25.29
CA LEU A 25 -2.03 -6.04 -25.30
C LEU A 25 -2.16 -4.53 -25.55
N LEU A 26 -1.27 -3.71 -24.98
CA LEU A 26 -1.28 -2.26 -25.21
C LEU A 26 -1.12 -1.91 -26.70
N THR A 27 -0.36 -2.71 -27.47
CA THR A 27 -0.16 -2.47 -28.91
C THR A 27 -1.43 -2.68 -29.75
N LEU A 28 -2.46 -3.34 -29.20
CA LEU A 28 -3.70 -3.66 -29.90
C LEU A 28 -4.71 -2.50 -29.95
N GLY A 29 -4.45 -1.40 -29.23
CA GLY A 29 -5.29 -0.20 -29.29
C GLY A 29 -5.40 0.60 -28.00
N ALA A 30 -4.43 0.51 -27.09
CA ALA A 30 -4.45 1.31 -25.87
C ALA A 30 -4.11 2.78 -26.14
N ASP A 31 -4.80 3.69 -25.46
CA ASP A 31 -4.45 5.12 -25.46
C ASP A 31 -3.26 5.41 -24.51
N ALA A 32 -2.78 6.66 -24.53
CA ALA A 32 -1.68 7.10 -23.67
C ALA A 32 -2.00 7.00 -22.17
N GLY A 33 -3.27 7.13 -21.79
CA GLY A 33 -3.71 7.00 -20.40
C GLY A 33 -3.59 5.57 -19.90
N GLN A 34 -4.06 4.60 -20.68
CA GLN A 34 -3.99 3.18 -20.37
C GLN A 34 -2.54 2.67 -20.38
N VAL A 35 -1.71 3.17 -21.30
CA VAL A 35 -0.25 2.91 -21.28
C VAL A 35 0.37 3.45 -20.00
N GLY A 36 0.04 4.68 -19.61
CA GLY A 36 0.52 5.31 -18.37
C GLY A 36 0.09 4.54 -17.11
N TYR A 37 -1.17 4.09 -17.06
CA TYR A 37 -1.71 3.27 -15.99
C TYR A 37 -0.93 1.95 -15.84
N PHE A 38 -0.81 1.18 -16.93
CA PHE A 38 -0.13 -0.12 -16.90
C PHE A 38 1.37 0.02 -16.60
N ALA A 39 2.04 1.02 -17.17
CA ALA A 39 3.45 1.30 -16.88
C ALA A 39 3.66 1.66 -15.40
N THR A 40 2.79 2.48 -14.81
CA THR A 40 2.83 2.83 -13.39
C THR A 40 2.60 1.60 -12.51
N ALA A 41 1.59 0.78 -12.84
CA ALA A 41 1.32 -0.46 -12.13
C ALA A 41 2.52 -1.41 -12.18
N CYS A 42 3.13 -1.60 -13.37
CA CYS A 42 4.34 -2.41 -13.54
C CYS A 42 5.51 -1.87 -12.72
N LEU A 43 5.76 -0.56 -12.74
CA LEU A 43 6.84 0.07 -11.98
C LEU A 43 6.68 -0.19 -10.48
N LEU A 44 5.49 0.09 -9.93
CA LEU A 44 5.21 -0.06 -8.50
C LEU A 44 5.22 -1.54 -8.07
N ALA A 45 4.57 -2.42 -8.85
CA ALA A 45 4.47 -3.83 -8.51
C ALA A 45 5.80 -4.59 -8.69
N SER A 46 6.64 -4.19 -9.64
CA SER A 46 7.96 -4.79 -9.85
C SER A 46 8.87 -4.56 -8.64
N ALA A 47 8.73 -3.43 -7.94
CA ALA A 47 9.44 -3.20 -6.68
C ALA A 47 9.12 -4.31 -5.66
N SER A 48 7.84 -4.69 -5.50
CA SER A 48 7.44 -5.81 -4.65
C SER A 48 8.09 -7.12 -5.08
N VAL A 49 8.11 -7.42 -6.38
CA VAL A 49 8.71 -8.65 -6.92
C VAL A 49 10.20 -8.72 -6.65
N VAL A 50 10.95 -7.65 -6.97
CA VAL A 50 12.40 -7.57 -6.75
C VAL A 50 12.73 -7.71 -5.26
N LEU A 51 12.01 -7.00 -4.40
CA LEU A 51 12.20 -7.09 -2.95
C LEU A 51 11.84 -8.47 -2.40
N GLY A 52 10.77 -9.09 -2.90
CA GLY A 52 10.37 -10.44 -2.53
C GLY A 52 11.41 -11.49 -2.92
N VAL A 53 11.97 -11.38 -4.13
CA VAL A 53 13.09 -12.22 -4.62
C VAL A 53 14.35 -12.01 -3.79
N LEU A 54 14.68 -10.76 -3.42
CA LEU A 54 15.81 -10.44 -2.56
C LEU A 54 15.65 -11.10 -1.18
N ILE A 55 14.46 -10.97 -0.56
CA ILE A 55 14.15 -11.61 0.72
C ILE A 55 14.21 -13.13 0.60
N ALA A 56 13.63 -13.72 -0.45
CA ALA A 56 13.68 -15.17 -0.68
C ALA A 56 15.11 -15.69 -0.90
N THR A 57 16.00 -14.86 -1.42
CA THR A 57 17.42 -15.19 -1.60
C THR A 57 18.19 -15.12 -0.29
N LYS A 58 17.96 -14.08 0.52
CA LYS A 58 18.63 -13.86 1.82
C LYS A 58 18.05 -14.72 2.95
N ARG A 59 16.77 -15.07 2.89
CA ARG A 59 16.00 -15.83 3.89
C ARG A 59 15.21 -16.96 3.22
N PRO A 60 15.88 -18.02 2.71
CA PRO A 60 15.28 -19.02 1.83
C PRO A 60 14.12 -19.82 2.47
N ALA A 61 14.13 -20.00 3.79
CA ALA A 61 13.06 -20.71 4.48
C ALA A 61 11.84 -19.83 4.83
N ASN A 62 11.93 -18.50 4.65
CA ASN A 62 10.88 -17.57 5.06
C ASN A 62 9.89 -17.35 3.91
N VAL A 63 8.60 -17.63 4.16
CA VAL A 63 7.52 -17.48 3.17
C VAL A 63 7.24 -16.03 2.78
N ILE A 64 7.74 -15.04 3.54
CA ILE A 64 7.49 -13.62 3.26
C ILE A 64 8.04 -13.18 1.91
N GLY A 65 9.20 -13.71 1.49
CA GLY A 65 9.73 -13.41 0.16
C GLY A 65 8.76 -13.84 -0.95
N ALA A 66 8.21 -15.05 -0.83
CA ALA A 66 7.20 -15.54 -1.76
C ALA A 66 5.90 -14.72 -1.70
N LEU A 67 5.38 -14.41 -0.51
CA LEU A 67 4.17 -13.61 -0.37
C LEU A 67 4.32 -12.18 -0.93
N LEU A 68 5.50 -11.57 -0.77
CA LEU A 68 5.77 -10.25 -1.32
C LEU A 68 5.92 -10.29 -2.85
N THR A 69 6.50 -11.36 -3.40
CA THR A 69 6.51 -11.57 -4.84
C THR A 69 5.10 -11.83 -5.39
N LEU A 70 4.28 -12.61 -4.68
CA LEU A 70 2.87 -12.84 -5.02
C LEU A 70 2.09 -11.52 -5.03
N PHE A 71 2.38 -10.61 -4.10
CA PHE A 71 1.75 -9.29 -4.06
C PHE A 71 1.98 -8.52 -5.36
N GLY A 72 3.24 -8.40 -5.81
CA GLY A 72 3.54 -7.75 -7.09
C GLY A 72 2.97 -8.50 -8.31
N LEU A 73 3.04 -9.83 -8.30
CA LEU A 73 2.47 -10.66 -9.36
C LEU A 73 0.97 -10.41 -9.56
N LEU A 74 0.17 -10.45 -8.48
CA LEU A 74 -1.27 -10.26 -8.56
C LEU A 74 -1.64 -8.83 -8.97
N SER A 75 -0.87 -7.82 -8.57
CA SER A 75 -1.09 -6.45 -9.03
C SER A 75 -0.84 -6.29 -10.53
N ILE A 76 0.19 -6.94 -11.09
CA ILE A 76 0.45 -6.94 -12.53
C ILE A 76 -0.61 -7.74 -13.29
N TRP A 77 -1.04 -8.88 -12.74
CA TRP A 77 -2.14 -9.67 -13.29
C TRP A 77 -3.42 -8.82 -13.41
N ILE A 78 -3.80 -8.12 -12.34
CA ILE A 78 -5.03 -7.31 -12.32
C ILE A 78 -4.91 -6.10 -13.26
N ALA A 79 -3.78 -5.39 -13.26
CA ALA A 79 -3.56 -4.32 -14.24
C ALA A 79 -3.61 -4.83 -15.69
N GLY A 80 -3.13 -6.06 -15.92
CA GLY A 80 -3.24 -6.74 -17.22
C GLY A 80 -4.68 -7.07 -17.60
N THR A 81 -5.51 -7.51 -16.65
CA THR A 81 -6.95 -7.73 -16.91
C THR A 81 -7.69 -6.43 -17.23
N ASP A 82 -7.27 -5.31 -16.63
CA ASP A 82 -7.83 -3.99 -16.94
C ASP A 82 -7.45 -3.52 -18.35
N VAL A 83 -6.18 -3.71 -18.75
CA VAL A 83 -5.73 -3.45 -20.14
C VAL A 83 -6.49 -4.32 -21.12
N TYR A 84 -6.65 -5.61 -20.82
CA TYR A 84 -7.43 -6.52 -21.65
C TYR A 84 -8.88 -6.03 -21.81
N ALA A 85 -9.55 -5.69 -20.71
CA ALA A 85 -10.92 -5.17 -20.75
C ALA A 85 -10.98 -3.86 -21.56
N TYR A 86 -10.02 -2.95 -21.38
CA TYR A 86 -9.94 -1.72 -22.16
C TYR A 86 -9.84 -1.99 -23.67
N VAL A 87 -8.98 -2.93 -24.08
CA VAL A 87 -8.82 -3.31 -25.50
C VAL A 87 -10.12 -3.89 -26.05
N ILE A 88 -10.78 -4.80 -25.32
CA ILE A 88 -12.07 -5.36 -25.74
C ILE A 88 -13.15 -4.27 -25.87
N ALA A 89 -13.15 -3.26 -24.99
CA ALA A 89 -14.11 -2.17 -25.04
C ALA A 89 -14.01 -1.33 -26.34
N HIS A 90 -12.80 -1.17 -26.87
CA HIS A 90 -12.52 -0.31 -28.03
C HIS A 90 -12.34 -1.09 -29.33
N ARG A 91 -11.99 -2.37 -29.24
CA ARG A 91 -11.73 -3.31 -30.34
C ARG A 91 -12.29 -4.70 -29.98
N PRO A 92 -13.63 -4.89 -29.96
CA PRO A 92 -14.25 -6.14 -29.53
C PRO A 92 -13.75 -7.38 -30.31
N GLU A 93 -13.43 -7.20 -31.59
CA GLU A 93 -12.92 -8.23 -32.50
C GLU A 93 -11.42 -8.52 -32.39
N ALA A 94 -10.65 -7.75 -31.58
CA ALA A 94 -9.20 -7.94 -31.50
C ALA A 94 -8.79 -9.24 -30.79
N LEU A 95 -9.57 -9.69 -29.81
CA LEU A 95 -9.25 -10.86 -29.00
C LEU A 95 -10.52 -11.67 -28.66
N PRO A 96 -10.43 -13.01 -28.58
CA PRO A 96 -11.55 -13.82 -28.15
C PRO A 96 -11.87 -13.59 -26.68
N VAL A 97 -13.14 -13.32 -26.37
CA VAL A 97 -13.62 -13.20 -25.00
C VAL A 97 -14.13 -14.54 -24.49
N SER A 98 -13.47 -15.08 -23.45
CA SER A 98 -13.94 -16.27 -22.77
C SER A 98 -15.05 -15.93 -21.76
N PRO A 99 -16.22 -16.60 -21.79
CA PRO A 99 -17.25 -16.49 -20.76
C PRO A 99 -16.70 -16.69 -19.34
N LEU A 100 -15.76 -17.62 -19.17
CA LEU A 100 -15.14 -17.91 -17.88
C LEU A 100 -14.31 -16.73 -17.37
N LEU A 101 -13.62 -16.02 -18.27
CA LEU A 101 -12.85 -14.84 -17.91
C LEU A 101 -13.76 -13.69 -17.48
N ALA A 102 -14.82 -13.41 -18.26
CA ALA A 102 -15.81 -12.37 -17.93
C ALA A 102 -16.56 -12.68 -16.61
N THR A 103 -16.84 -13.95 -16.36
CA THR A 103 -17.44 -14.43 -15.11
C THR A 103 -16.48 -14.22 -13.94
N ALA A 104 -15.21 -14.63 -14.08
CA ALA A 104 -14.22 -14.50 -13.01
C ALA A 104 -13.89 -13.03 -12.71
N SER A 105 -13.85 -12.16 -13.72
CA SER A 105 -13.45 -10.76 -13.57
C SER A 105 -14.33 -9.98 -12.59
N GLN A 106 -15.56 -10.44 -12.34
CA GLN A 106 -16.48 -9.81 -11.38
C GLN A 106 -15.94 -9.81 -9.94
N GLY A 107 -15.05 -10.75 -9.59
CA GLY A 107 -14.49 -10.85 -8.24
C GLY A 107 -12.97 -10.77 -8.13
N LEU A 108 -12.23 -10.73 -9.25
CA LEU A 108 -10.76 -10.78 -9.24
C LEU A 108 -10.10 -9.67 -8.40
N TRP A 109 -10.75 -8.52 -8.29
CA TRP A 109 -10.27 -7.39 -7.51
C TRP A 109 -9.99 -7.73 -6.04
N MET A 110 -10.70 -8.71 -5.46
CA MET A 110 -10.46 -9.14 -4.07
C MET A 110 -9.07 -9.74 -3.87
N LEU A 111 -8.46 -10.28 -4.92
CA LEU A 111 -7.13 -10.87 -4.88
C LEU A 111 -6.03 -9.84 -4.56
N ASN A 112 -6.26 -8.55 -4.80
CA ASN A 112 -5.33 -7.48 -4.41
C ASN A 112 -5.03 -7.47 -2.91
N TYR A 113 -5.99 -7.87 -2.07
CA TYR A 113 -5.86 -7.81 -0.62
C TYR A 113 -5.23 -9.08 -0.02
N VAL A 114 -5.24 -10.20 -0.75
CA VAL A 114 -4.86 -11.52 -0.23
C VAL A 114 -3.39 -11.57 0.20
N PRO A 115 -2.40 -11.23 -0.64
CA PRO A 115 -1.00 -11.36 -0.25
C PRO A 115 -0.64 -10.39 0.86
N ALA A 116 -1.19 -9.18 0.85
CA ALA A 116 -0.97 -8.17 1.88
C ALA A 116 -1.52 -8.61 3.25
N ALA A 117 -2.72 -9.20 3.29
CA ALA A 117 -3.29 -9.74 4.52
C ALA A 117 -2.52 -10.98 5.03
N LEU A 118 -2.08 -11.86 4.12
CA LEU A 118 -1.21 -12.98 4.48
C LEU A 118 0.15 -12.49 5.00
N LEU A 119 0.74 -11.44 4.42
CA LEU A 119 1.95 -10.82 4.96
C LEU A 119 1.72 -10.38 6.41
N MET A 120 0.61 -9.70 6.74
CA MET A 120 0.28 -9.33 8.13
C MET A 120 0.19 -10.54 9.07
N LEU A 121 -0.42 -11.63 8.60
CA LEU A 121 -0.63 -12.83 9.40
C LEU A 121 0.64 -13.63 9.63
N PHE A 122 1.61 -13.61 8.71
CA PHE A 122 2.83 -14.43 8.76
C PHE A 122 4.08 -13.64 9.17
N PHE A 123 4.10 -12.32 9.02
CA PHE A 123 5.24 -11.43 9.32
C PHE A 123 5.59 -11.38 10.82
N PRO A 124 6.88 -11.38 11.23
CA PRO A 124 8.11 -11.38 10.41
C PRO A 124 8.73 -12.76 10.15
N ASP A 125 8.32 -13.79 10.90
CA ASP A 125 9.04 -15.06 10.93
C ASP A 125 8.51 -16.08 9.90
N GLY A 126 7.50 -15.70 9.11
CA GLY A 126 6.85 -16.60 8.16
C GLY A 126 5.99 -17.67 8.84
N ARG A 127 5.55 -17.45 10.08
CA ARG A 127 4.74 -18.39 10.87
C ARG A 127 3.49 -17.71 11.39
N LEU A 128 2.36 -18.42 11.43
CA LEU A 128 1.12 -17.94 12.04
C LEU A 128 1.22 -17.90 13.57
N LEU A 129 0.45 -17.00 14.20
CA LEU A 129 0.29 -17.00 15.65
C LEU A 129 -0.41 -18.28 16.12
N PRO A 130 -0.04 -18.82 17.30
CA PRO A 130 -0.73 -19.98 17.86
C PRO A 130 -2.19 -19.63 18.19
N GLY A 131 -3.11 -20.52 17.80
CA GLY A 131 -4.54 -20.43 18.08
C GLY A 131 -5.42 -20.66 16.85
N ARG A 132 -6.60 -21.29 17.07
CA ARG A 132 -7.57 -21.61 16.01
C ARG A 132 -8.00 -20.38 15.21
N ARG A 133 -8.21 -19.24 15.88
CA ARG A 133 -8.64 -17.98 15.25
C ARG A 133 -7.73 -17.48 14.12
N TRP A 134 -6.41 -17.63 14.25
CA TRP A 134 -5.46 -17.14 13.24
C TRP A 134 -5.39 -18.07 12.03
N ARG A 135 -5.58 -19.37 12.25
CA ARG A 135 -5.73 -20.36 11.17
C ARG A 135 -7.02 -20.13 10.39
N VAL A 136 -8.11 -19.86 11.10
CA VAL A 136 -9.41 -19.50 10.49
C VAL A 136 -9.28 -18.19 9.70
N ALA A 137 -8.60 -17.17 10.24
CA ALA A 137 -8.36 -15.92 9.51
C ALA A 137 -7.54 -16.15 8.23
N ALA A 138 -6.44 -16.91 8.30
CA ALA A 138 -5.62 -17.22 7.14
C ALA A 138 -6.39 -18.01 6.06
N ALA A 139 -7.19 -19.00 6.47
CA ALA A 139 -8.05 -19.75 5.55
C ALA A 139 -9.14 -18.85 4.95
N GLY A 140 -9.76 -18.01 5.76
CA GLY A 140 -10.79 -17.06 5.33
C GLY A 140 -10.28 -16.06 4.30
N ILE A 141 -9.05 -15.55 4.47
CA ILE A 141 -8.41 -14.63 3.51
C ILE A 141 -8.26 -15.24 2.11
N VAL A 142 -8.20 -16.57 1.99
CA VAL A 142 -8.17 -17.26 0.70
C VAL A 142 -9.58 -17.67 0.26
N ALA A 143 -10.36 -18.24 1.17
CA ALA A 143 -11.67 -18.80 0.87
C ALA A 143 -12.73 -17.74 0.51
N VAL A 144 -12.72 -16.58 1.18
CA VAL A 144 -13.70 -15.50 0.92
C VAL A 144 -13.53 -14.91 -0.47
N PRO A 145 -12.32 -14.48 -0.91
CA PRO A 145 -12.12 -14.04 -2.29
C PRO A 145 -12.45 -15.11 -3.33
N ALA A 146 -12.07 -16.38 -3.08
CA ALA A 146 -12.39 -17.47 -4.00
C ALA A 146 -13.91 -17.67 -4.12
N ALA A 147 -14.63 -17.68 -3.00
CA ALA A 147 -16.08 -17.78 -2.99
C ALA A 147 -16.74 -16.57 -3.66
N PHE A 148 -16.22 -15.36 -3.46
CA PHE A 148 -16.74 -14.16 -4.09
C PHE A 148 -16.56 -14.19 -5.61
N ILE A 149 -15.38 -14.59 -6.10
CA ILE A 149 -15.12 -14.74 -7.55
C ILE A 149 -16.14 -15.68 -8.20
N VAL A 150 -16.43 -16.82 -7.56
CA VAL A 150 -17.40 -17.77 -8.09
C VAL A 150 -18.82 -17.21 -8.00
N LEU A 151 -19.24 -16.74 -6.82
CA LEU A 151 -20.64 -16.39 -6.58
C LEU A 151 -21.05 -15.06 -7.23
N ALA A 152 -20.14 -14.07 -7.31
CA ALA A 152 -20.40 -12.81 -8.01
C ALA A 152 -20.57 -13.03 -9.52
N GLY A 153 -19.85 -14.01 -10.09
CA GLY A 153 -20.02 -14.40 -11.49
C GLY A 153 -21.34 -15.14 -11.79
N LEU A 154 -22.13 -15.49 -10.78
CA LEU A 154 -23.46 -16.09 -10.94
C LEU A 154 -24.59 -15.05 -10.91
N ASP A 155 -24.28 -13.75 -10.82
CA ASP A 155 -25.30 -12.71 -10.92
C ASP A 155 -26.01 -12.83 -12.28
N PRO A 156 -27.34 -13.02 -12.34
CA PRO A 156 -28.05 -13.14 -13.61
C PRO A 156 -28.16 -11.82 -14.38
N ALA A 157 -27.75 -10.68 -13.80
CA ALA A 157 -27.66 -9.42 -14.50
C ALA A 157 -26.59 -9.48 -15.61
N PRO A 158 -26.76 -8.78 -16.73
CA PRO A 158 -25.69 -8.62 -17.72
C PRO A 158 -24.42 -8.09 -17.06
N PHE A 159 -23.25 -8.62 -17.47
CA PHE A 159 -21.98 -8.11 -16.95
C PHE A 159 -21.82 -6.61 -17.26
N PRO A 160 -21.07 -5.86 -16.44
CA PRO A 160 -20.68 -4.50 -16.78
C PRO A 160 -19.94 -4.44 -18.12
N ALA A 161 -20.02 -3.30 -18.80
CA ALA A 161 -19.18 -3.04 -19.97
C ALA A 161 -17.69 -3.27 -19.60
N PRO A 162 -16.90 -3.91 -20.48
CA PRO A 162 -17.19 -4.22 -21.88
C PRO A 162 -17.88 -5.58 -22.14
N PHE A 163 -18.22 -6.34 -21.09
CA PHE A 163 -18.65 -7.74 -21.22
C PHE A 163 -20.17 -7.93 -21.23
N ALA A 164 -20.96 -6.87 -21.41
CA ALA A 164 -22.42 -6.92 -21.32
C ALA A 164 -23.11 -7.91 -22.28
N GLY A 165 -22.50 -8.19 -23.43
CA GLY A 165 -22.99 -9.17 -24.41
C GLY A 165 -22.41 -10.58 -24.27
N VAL A 166 -21.59 -10.83 -23.24
CA VAL A 166 -20.94 -12.13 -23.03
C VAL A 166 -21.84 -13.04 -22.21
N ASP A 167 -22.03 -14.27 -22.67
CA ASP A 167 -22.81 -15.27 -21.93
C ASP A 167 -22.15 -15.63 -20.59
N HIS A 168 -22.98 -15.99 -19.61
CA HIS A 168 -22.51 -16.48 -18.31
C HIS A 168 -21.91 -17.87 -18.47
N ALA A 169 -20.68 -18.09 -17.97
CA ALA A 169 -19.96 -19.34 -18.16
C ALA A 169 -20.69 -20.58 -17.63
N PHE A 170 -21.49 -20.40 -16.57
CA PHE A 170 -22.25 -21.45 -15.91
C PHE A 170 -23.76 -21.35 -16.14
N GLY A 171 -24.19 -20.43 -17.01
CA GLY A 171 -25.59 -20.05 -17.18
C GLY A 171 -26.15 -19.27 -15.99
N ASN A 172 -27.42 -18.87 -16.11
CA ASN A 172 -28.09 -18.09 -15.06
C ASN A 172 -28.68 -19.02 -14.00
N PRO A 173 -28.46 -18.77 -12.70
CA PRO A 173 -29.11 -19.54 -11.66
C PRO A 173 -30.64 -19.32 -11.66
N PRO A 174 -31.43 -20.31 -11.22
CA PRO A 174 -32.87 -20.11 -11.02
C PRO A 174 -33.15 -18.90 -10.12
N PRO A 175 -34.19 -18.09 -10.38
CA PRO A 175 -34.47 -16.87 -9.59
C PRO A 175 -34.64 -17.13 -8.09
N ALA A 176 -35.16 -18.30 -7.71
CA ALA A 176 -35.27 -18.69 -6.30
C ALA A 176 -33.92 -18.93 -5.64
N LEU A 177 -32.97 -19.54 -6.36
CA LEU A 177 -31.60 -19.76 -5.88
C LEU A 177 -30.87 -18.41 -5.75
N TRP A 178 -30.99 -17.54 -6.75
CA TRP A 178 -30.32 -16.23 -6.71
C TRP A 178 -30.79 -15.36 -5.54
N ARG A 179 -32.08 -15.37 -5.19
CA ARG A 179 -32.60 -14.67 -4.00
C ARG A 179 -31.93 -15.11 -2.69
N VAL A 180 -31.43 -16.34 -2.62
CA VAL A 180 -30.68 -16.86 -1.45
C VAL A 180 -29.18 -16.56 -1.57
N LEU A 181 -28.61 -16.66 -2.77
CA LEU A 181 -27.18 -16.42 -3.00
C LEU A 181 -26.81 -14.93 -2.89
N GLN A 182 -27.64 -14.03 -3.40
CA GLN A 182 -27.40 -12.60 -3.42
C GLN A 182 -26.98 -12.03 -2.05
N PRO A 183 -27.73 -12.23 -0.94
CA PRO A 183 -27.31 -11.73 0.37
C PRO A 183 -26.01 -12.38 0.87
N ILE A 184 -25.71 -13.62 0.47
CA ILE A 184 -24.44 -14.29 0.80
C ILE A 184 -23.28 -13.58 0.10
N VAL A 185 -23.42 -13.26 -1.20
CA VAL A 185 -22.41 -12.50 -1.96
C VAL A 185 -22.15 -11.15 -1.31
N PHE A 186 -23.21 -10.41 -0.95
CA PHE A 186 -23.07 -9.14 -0.24
C PHE A 186 -22.42 -9.29 1.13
N ALA A 187 -22.69 -10.38 1.86
CA ALA A 187 -22.08 -10.64 3.17
C ALA A 187 -20.57 -10.96 3.09
N LEU A 188 -20.06 -11.41 1.93
CA LEU A 188 -18.63 -11.65 1.74
C LEU A 188 -17.79 -10.35 1.77
N LEU A 189 -18.39 -9.21 1.42
CA LEU A 189 -17.73 -7.89 1.47
C LEU A 189 -17.33 -7.49 2.90
N PRO A 190 -18.26 -7.39 3.88
CA PRO A 190 -17.89 -7.13 5.27
C PRO A 190 -17.11 -8.29 5.90
N ALA A 191 -17.28 -9.53 5.42
CA ALA A 191 -16.46 -10.65 5.88
C ALA A 191 -14.98 -10.46 5.51
N LEU A 192 -14.69 -10.04 4.26
CA LEU A 192 -13.32 -9.71 3.86
C LEU A 192 -12.76 -8.58 4.72
N LEU A 193 -13.51 -7.50 4.92
CA LEU A 193 -13.09 -6.40 5.78
C LEU A 193 -12.78 -6.88 7.21
N ALA A 194 -13.63 -7.71 7.80
CA ALA A 194 -13.41 -8.30 9.13
C ALA A 194 -12.13 -9.15 9.17
N LEU A 195 -11.82 -9.89 8.10
CA LEU A 195 -10.57 -10.66 7.98
C LEU A 195 -9.34 -9.77 7.82
N LEU A 196 -9.44 -8.64 7.12
CA LEU A 196 -8.36 -7.65 7.03
C LEU A 196 -8.09 -7.02 8.40
N VAL A 197 -9.15 -6.66 9.13
CA VAL A 197 -9.03 -6.16 10.51
C VAL A 197 -8.45 -7.25 11.41
N ALA A 198 -8.89 -8.51 11.29
CA ALA A 198 -8.30 -9.62 12.04
C ALA A 198 -6.80 -9.76 11.74
N SER A 199 -6.38 -9.62 10.48
CA SER A 199 -4.98 -9.66 10.07
C SER A 199 -4.17 -8.50 10.69
N ALA A 200 -4.71 -7.30 10.71
CA ALA A 200 -4.11 -6.15 11.39
C ALA A 200 -4.03 -6.34 12.92
N THR A 201 -5.06 -6.90 13.55
CA THR A 201 -5.02 -7.20 15.01
C THR A 201 -4.01 -8.28 15.36
N ALA A 202 -3.75 -9.25 14.46
CA ALA A 202 -2.68 -10.24 14.64
C ALA A 202 -1.32 -9.56 14.84
N MET A 203 -1.06 -8.49 14.08
CA MET A 203 0.15 -7.70 14.22
C MET A 203 0.24 -6.96 15.56
N VAL A 204 -0.85 -6.33 16.00
CA VAL A 204 -0.90 -5.67 17.30
C VAL A 204 -0.65 -6.67 18.43
N VAL A 205 -1.24 -7.87 18.34
CA VAL A 205 -1.00 -8.96 19.30
C VAL A 205 0.46 -9.41 19.27
N ARG A 206 1.08 -9.54 18.10
CA ARG A 206 2.52 -9.84 17.98
C ARG A 206 3.37 -8.77 18.64
N TYR A 207 3.07 -7.50 18.39
CA TYR A 207 3.80 -6.37 18.95
C TYR A 207 3.74 -6.37 20.49
N ARG A 208 2.55 -6.57 21.05
CA ARG A 208 2.35 -6.65 22.50
C ARG A 208 3.05 -7.86 23.14
N ARG A 209 3.20 -8.95 22.40
CA ARG A 209 3.88 -10.19 22.87
C ARG A 209 5.38 -10.17 22.64
N ALA A 210 5.90 -9.29 21.77
CA ALA A 210 7.32 -9.18 21.53
C ALA A 210 8.01 -8.61 22.78
N THR A 211 8.92 -9.36 23.36
CA THR A 211 9.80 -8.95 24.46
C THR A 211 11.13 -8.42 23.94
N ASP A 212 11.56 -8.91 22.78
CA ASP A 212 12.79 -8.55 22.10
C ASP A 212 12.70 -7.18 21.38
N PRO A 213 13.63 -6.24 21.62
CA PRO A 213 13.67 -4.94 20.95
C PRO A 213 13.74 -5.03 19.42
N GLU A 214 14.52 -5.94 18.86
CA GLU A 214 14.64 -6.10 17.40
C GLU A 214 13.29 -6.46 16.80
N ARG A 215 12.62 -7.48 17.35
CA ARG A 215 11.30 -7.92 16.88
C ARG A 215 10.22 -6.84 17.02
N ARG A 216 10.30 -5.99 18.05
CA ARG A 216 9.42 -4.82 18.18
C ARG A 216 9.66 -3.80 17.07
N ALA A 217 10.91 -3.52 16.72
CA ALA A 217 11.25 -2.60 15.64
C ALA A 217 10.73 -3.09 14.29
N GLN A 218 10.90 -4.39 13.98
CA GLN A 218 10.37 -5.01 12.76
C GLN A 218 8.84 -4.86 12.64
N LEU A 219 8.13 -5.09 13.74
CA LEU A 219 6.67 -5.00 13.78
C LEU A 219 6.16 -3.57 13.67
N LYS A 220 6.88 -2.56 14.22
CA LYS A 220 6.52 -1.15 14.09
C LYS A 220 6.55 -0.68 12.63
N TRP A 221 7.61 -1.03 11.89
CA TRP A 221 7.74 -0.69 10.47
C TRP A 221 6.61 -1.27 9.64
N PHE A 222 6.35 -2.58 9.78
CA PHE A 222 5.29 -3.22 9.01
C PHE A 222 3.89 -2.73 9.44
N ALA A 223 3.66 -2.44 10.73
CA ALA A 223 2.37 -1.92 11.20
C ALA A 223 2.01 -0.58 10.54
N LEU A 224 3.01 0.25 10.21
CA LEU A 224 2.82 1.51 9.48
C LEU A 224 2.18 1.28 8.11
N GLY A 225 2.73 0.34 7.32
CA GLY A 225 2.20 -0.01 6.00
C GLY A 225 0.91 -0.83 6.07
N ALA A 226 0.76 -1.65 7.12
CA ALA A 226 -0.37 -2.56 7.26
C ALA A 226 -1.70 -1.87 7.60
N LEU A 227 -1.66 -0.76 8.32
CA LEU A 227 -2.87 0.00 8.67
C LEU A 227 -3.56 0.59 7.43
N PHE A 228 -2.82 0.81 6.34
CA PHE A 228 -3.37 1.28 5.08
C PHE A 228 -4.26 0.25 4.37
N LEU A 229 -4.07 -1.06 4.60
CA LEU A 229 -4.82 -2.09 3.87
C LEU A 229 -6.33 -2.10 4.19
N PRO A 230 -6.79 -2.11 5.45
CA PRO A 230 -8.23 -1.97 5.73
C PRO A 230 -8.73 -0.57 5.35
N ALA A 231 -7.90 0.47 5.48
CA ALA A 231 -8.26 1.83 5.12
C ALA A 231 -8.52 1.98 3.62
N THR A 232 -7.77 1.30 2.75
CA THR A 232 -7.98 1.33 1.30
C THR A 232 -9.29 0.69 0.87
N LEU A 233 -9.70 -0.41 1.50
CA LEU A 233 -11.02 -1.00 1.23
C LEU A 233 -12.16 -0.07 1.67
N LEU A 234 -12.02 0.58 2.83
CA LEU A 234 -12.99 1.59 3.29
C LEU A 234 -13.03 2.81 2.36
N LEU A 235 -11.87 3.28 1.91
CA LEU A 235 -11.78 4.37 0.93
C LEU A 235 -12.42 3.99 -0.40
N CYS A 236 -12.27 2.73 -0.84
CA CYS A 236 -12.94 2.21 -2.02
C CYS A 236 -14.47 2.31 -1.90
N TRP A 237 -15.03 1.81 -0.79
CA TRP A 237 -16.48 1.90 -0.56
C TRP A 237 -16.96 3.35 -0.47
N LEU A 238 -16.19 4.21 0.19
CA LEU A 238 -16.49 5.63 0.27
C LEU A 238 -16.44 6.31 -1.11
N SER A 239 -15.50 5.90 -1.97
CA SER A 239 -15.39 6.36 -3.37
C SER A 239 -16.65 6.02 -4.15
N TYR A 240 -17.09 4.77 -4.11
CA TYR A 240 -18.31 4.35 -4.79
C TYR A 240 -19.56 5.04 -4.22
N LEU A 241 -19.59 5.32 -2.91
CA LEU A 241 -20.72 5.98 -2.27
C LEU A 241 -20.81 7.48 -2.56
N LEU A 242 -19.68 8.17 -2.72
CA LEU A 242 -19.62 9.64 -2.82
C LEU A 242 -19.31 10.15 -4.23
N LEU A 243 -18.60 9.37 -5.04
CA LEU A 243 -18.04 9.77 -6.33
C LEU A 243 -18.52 8.89 -7.50
N ASP A 244 -19.36 7.88 -7.22
CA ASP A 244 -19.84 6.88 -8.19
C ASP A 244 -18.71 6.16 -8.97
N GLY A 245 -17.49 6.13 -8.42
CA GLY A 245 -16.30 5.60 -9.09
C GLY A 245 -15.18 5.11 -8.16
N PRO A 246 -14.16 4.40 -8.69
CA PRO A 246 -13.10 3.76 -7.90
C PRO A 246 -11.84 4.61 -7.70
N GLU A 247 -11.86 5.91 -7.97
CA GLU A 247 -10.67 6.78 -8.06
C GLU A 247 -9.87 6.80 -6.75
N LEU A 248 -10.55 6.89 -5.60
CA LEU A 248 -9.89 6.84 -4.29
C LEU A 248 -9.34 5.43 -3.99
N ALA A 249 -9.97 4.38 -4.51
CA ALA A 249 -9.49 3.02 -4.38
C ALA A 249 -8.15 2.83 -5.11
N VAL A 250 -8.05 3.36 -6.34
CA VAL A 250 -6.83 3.30 -7.15
C VAL A 250 -5.68 4.02 -6.44
N ALA A 251 -5.92 5.24 -5.94
CA ALA A 251 -4.91 5.99 -5.18
C ALA A 251 -4.48 5.24 -3.90
N GLY A 252 -5.45 4.64 -3.20
CA GLY A 252 -5.19 3.82 -2.03
C GLY A 252 -4.34 2.58 -2.34
N LEU A 253 -4.69 1.83 -3.39
CA LEU A 253 -3.96 0.65 -3.83
C LEU A 253 -2.52 1.01 -4.25
N ALA A 254 -2.34 2.11 -4.99
CA ALA A 254 -1.03 2.63 -5.34
C ALA A 254 -0.17 2.96 -4.10
N ALA A 255 -0.77 3.60 -3.09
CA ALA A 255 -0.09 3.86 -1.83
C ALA A 255 0.31 2.55 -1.11
N THR A 256 -0.56 1.53 -1.16
CA THR A 256 -0.29 0.22 -0.56
C THR A 256 0.85 -0.52 -1.26
N LEU A 257 0.96 -0.39 -2.58
CA LEU A 257 2.04 -0.95 -3.40
C LEU A 257 3.41 -0.33 -3.09
N ILE A 258 3.45 0.86 -2.50
CA ILE A 258 4.70 1.47 -2.04
C ILE A 258 4.94 1.13 -0.57
N ALA A 259 3.92 1.31 0.27
CA ALA A 259 4.03 1.21 1.72
C ALA A 259 4.36 -0.22 2.18
N ILE A 260 3.66 -1.23 1.66
CA ILE A 260 3.85 -2.62 2.12
C ILE A 260 5.25 -3.15 1.75
N PRO A 261 5.73 -3.06 0.51
CA PRO A 261 7.05 -3.60 0.16
C PRO A 261 8.19 -2.86 0.86
N ALA A 262 8.10 -1.53 0.97
CA ALA A 262 9.08 -0.74 1.70
C ALA A 262 9.13 -1.15 3.18
N ALA A 263 7.97 -1.19 3.85
CA ALA A 263 7.87 -1.57 5.26
C ALA A 263 8.31 -3.01 5.52
N THR A 264 7.95 -3.95 4.64
CA THR A 264 8.35 -5.36 4.73
C THR A 264 9.85 -5.52 4.60
N THR A 265 10.44 -4.85 3.61
CA THR A 265 11.86 -4.96 3.30
C THR A 265 12.72 -4.30 4.38
N VAL A 266 12.38 -3.08 4.79
CA VAL A 266 13.07 -2.39 5.88
C VAL A 266 12.95 -3.22 7.16
N GLY A 267 11.75 -3.72 7.49
CA GLY A 267 11.53 -4.59 8.64
C GLY A 267 12.39 -5.87 8.61
N ILE A 268 12.59 -6.52 7.47
CA ILE A 268 13.35 -7.78 7.41
C ILE A 268 14.86 -7.57 7.25
N LEU A 269 15.28 -6.58 6.48
CA LEU A 269 16.68 -6.40 6.06
C LEU A 269 17.44 -5.32 6.83
N ARG A 270 16.77 -4.30 7.39
CA ARG A 270 17.40 -3.21 8.16
C ARG A 270 16.50 -2.74 9.32
N HIS A 271 16.41 -3.56 10.37
CA HIS A 271 15.61 -3.24 11.56
C HIS A 271 16.26 -2.19 12.49
N ASP A 272 17.55 -1.87 12.30
CA ASP A 272 18.33 -0.91 13.11
C ASP A 272 18.26 0.56 12.66
N LEU A 273 17.43 0.92 11.68
CA LEU A 273 17.29 2.33 11.31
C LEU A 273 16.57 3.10 12.44
N TYR A 274 17.32 3.98 13.12
CA TYR A 274 16.85 4.89 14.17
C TYR A 274 15.64 5.75 13.73
N ASP A 275 14.76 6.05 14.70
CA ASP A 275 13.55 6.92 14.66
C ASP A 275 12.28 6.43 13.91
N VAL A 276 12.00 5.12 13.97
CA VAL A 276 10.67 4.56 13.59
C VAL A 276 9.53 5.23 14.35
N ASP A 277 9.76 5.60 15.61
CA ASP A 277 8.76 6.24 16.46
C ASP A 277 8.33 7.61 15.93
N LYS A 278 9.24 8.35 15.25
CA LYS A 278 8.93 9.64 14.65
C LYS A 278 8.10 9.48 13.38
N ALA A 279 8.45 8.53 12.51
CA ALA A 279 7.68 8.23 11.30
C ALA A 279 6.27 7.69 11.65
N LEU A 280 6.17 6.77 12.61
CA LEU A 280 4.90 6.23 13.09
C LEU A 280 4.03 7.32 13.74
N SER A 281 4.60 8.16 14.60
CA SER A 281 3.87 9.27 15.22
C SER A 281 3.40 10.27 14.17
N ALA A 282 4.22 10.56 13.16
CA ALA A 282 3.83 11.40 12.04
C ALA A 282 2.66 10.78 11.25
N THR A 283 2.76 9.53 10.81
CA THR A 283 1.69 8.89 10.02
C THR A 283 0.39 8.72 10.82
N VAL A 284 0.47 8.37 12.11
CA VAL A 284 -0.71 8.29 12.98
C VAL A 284 -1.32 9.68 13.17
N THR A 285 -0.50 10.70 13.44
CA THR A 285 -0.97 12.07 13.64
C THR A 285 -1.58 12.64 12.37
N TYR A 286 -0.87 12.58 11.24
CA TYR A 286 -1.38 13.02 9.95
C TYR A 286 -2.60 12.20 9.51
N GLY A 287 -2.60 10.89 9.76
CA GLY A 287 -3.75 10.01 9.50
C GLY A 287 -4.98 10.42 10.31
N LEU A 288 -4.83 10.66 11.61
CA LEU A 288 -5.91 11.12 12.50
C LEU A 288 -6.41 12.51 12.09
N VAL A 289 -5.50 13.42 11.74
CA VAL A 289 -5.83 14.78 11.26
C VAL A 289 -6.58 14.73 9.94
N THR A 290 -6.14 13.92 8.99
CA THR A 290 -6.82 13.72 7.71
C THR A 290 -8.18 13.10 7.92
N ALA A 291 -8.31 12.07 8.77
CA ALA A 291 -9.59 11.44 9.10
C ALA A 291 -10.56 12.43 9.76
N ALA A 292 -10.08 13.23 10.71
CA ALA A 292 -10.89 14.28 11.35
C ALA A 292 -11.32 15.36 10.35
N LEU A 293 -10.44 15.75 9.43
CA LEU A 293 -10.73 16.71 8.38
C LEU A 293 -11.77 16.17 7.40
N LEU A 294 -11.67 14.90 7.02
CA LEU A 294 -12.64 14.22 6.16
C LEU A 294 -13.99 14.10 6.86
N ALA A 295 -14.02 13.65 8.11
CA ALA A 295 -15.24 13.55 8.91
C ALA A 295 -15.93 14.91 9.09
N PHE A 296 -15.16 15.97 9.33
CA PHE A 296 -15.69 17.32 9.44
C PHE A 296 -16.24 17.83 8.10
N TYR A 297 -15.52 17.61 6.99
CA TYR A 297 -15.99 17.95 5.65
C TYR A 297 -17.30 17.21 5.31
N THR A 298 -17.38 15.91 5.59
CA THR A 298 -18.59 15.10 5.40
C THR A 298 -19.74 15.60 6.27
N ALA A 299 -19.49 15.89 7.55
CA ALA A 299 -20.51 16.42 8.45
C ALA A 299 -21.03 17.79 7.97
N ALA A 300 -20.13 18.67 7.54
CA ALA A 300 -20.51 20.00 7.03
C ALA A 300 -21.30 19.92 5.73
N THR A 301 -20.89 19.07 4.78
CA THR A 301 -21.61 18.86 3.52
C THR A 301 -23.00 18.24 3.73
N VAL A 302 -23.14 17.31 4.68
CA VAL A 302 -24.45 16.75 5.08
C VAL A 302 -25.33 17.80 5.74
N VAL A 303 -24.82 18.55 6.72
CA VAL A 303 -25.60 19.62 7.39
C VAL A 303 -26.06 20.67 6.38
N VAL A 304 -25.19 21.08 5.47
CA VAL A 304 -25.53 22.05 4.42
C VAL A 304 -26.54 21.47 3.43
N GLY A 305 -26.39 20.20 3.03
CA GLY A 305 -27.35 19.52 2.16
C GLY A 305 -28.73 19.35 2.79
N VAL A 306 -28.79 19.19 4.12
CA VAL A 306 -30.04 19.09 4.89
C VAL A 306 -30.68 20.46 5.12
N VAL A 307 -29.88 21.51 5.40
CA VAL A 307 -30.38 22.85 5.75
C VAL A 307 -30.68 23.70 4.51
N ALA A 308 -29.90 23.59 3.43
CA ALA A 308 -30.02 24.47 2.26
C ALA A 308 -31.15 24.06 1.29
N GLY A 309 -31.72 22.86 1.45
CA GLY A 309 -32.59 22.27 0.43
C GLY A 309 -31.81 21.96 -0.86
N ARG A 310 -32.28 20.98 -1.63
CA ARG A 310 -31.57 20.41 -2.81
C ARG A 310 -31.40 21.37 -4.02
N SER A 311 -31.43 22.69 -3.87
CA SER A 311 -31.66 23.61 -5.00
C SER A 311 -30.80 24.88 -5.10
N SER A 312 -29.63 24.99 -4.46
CA SER A 312 -28.72 26.12 -4.77
C SER A 312 -27.22 25.79 -4.73
N PRO A 313 -26.51 25.85 -5.88
CA PRO A 313 -25.05 25.68 -5.98
C PRO A 313 -24.25 26.71 -5.15
N VAL A 314 -24.83 27.88 -4.91
CA VAL A 314 -24.18 28.98 -4.18
C VAL A 314 -24.05 28.67 -2.68
N ALA A 315 -25.00 27.93 -2.12
CA ALA A 315 -24.97 27.50 -0.72
C ALA A 315 -23.86 26.45 -0.47
N ALA A 316 -23.62 25.56 -1.44
CA ALA A 316 -22.54 24.57 -1.38
C ALA A 316 -21.15 25.22 -1.48
N ALA A 317 -20.99 26.24 -2.33
CA ALA A 317 -19.75 27.01 -2.44
C ALA A 317 -19.45 27.82 -1.16
N GLY A 318 -20.47 28.47 -0.58
CA GLY A 318 -20.34 29.21 0.68
C GLY A 318 -19.96 28.30 1.86
N ALA A 319 -20.56 27.12 1.95
CA ALA A 319 -20.23 26.12 2.97
C ALA A 319 -18.77 25.64 2.89
N THR A 320 -18.27 25.43 1.67
CA THR A 320 -16.88 25.01 1.43
C THR A 320 -15.89 26.09 1.89
N ALA A 321 -16.19 27.36 1.62
CA ALA A 321 -15.36 28.50 2.06
C ALA A 321 -15.36 28.66 3.60
N VAL A 322 -16.52 28.53 4.25
CA VAL A 322 -16.62 28.59 5.72
C VAL A 322 -15.86 27.45 6.39
N CYS A 323 -15.94 26.24 5.83
CA CYS A 323 -15.16 25.10 6.32
C CYS A 323 -13.66 25.32 6.17
N ALA A 324 -13.20 25.84 5.03
CA ALA A 324 -11.80 26.14 4.78
C ALA A 324 -11.25 27.17 5.79
N LEU A 325 -12.05 28.19 6.12
CA LEU A 325 -11.67 29.24 7.08
C LEU A 325 -11.68 28.73 8.53
N ALA A 326 -12.66 27.89 8.91
CA ALA A 326 -12.75 27.31 10.24
C ALA A 326 -11.60 26.33 10.56
N LEU A 327 -11.03 25.69 9.53
CA LEU A 327 -9.96 24.69 9.67
C LEU A 327 -8.54 25.27 9.67
N SER A 328 -8.36 26.53 9.23
CA SER A 328 -7.07 27.23 9.24
C SER A 328 -6.39 27.28 10.62
N PRO A 329 -7.06 27.67 11.73
CA PRO A 329 -6.43 27.74 13.04
C PRO A 329 -6.06 26.36 13.63
N LEU A 330 -6.77 25.29 13.24
CA LEU A 330 -6.49 23.94 13.73
C LEU A 330 -5.19 23.38 13.11
N ARG A 331 -4.96 23.64 11.81
CA ARG A 331 -3.71 23.28 11.12
C ARG A 331 -2.48 23.92 11.76
N VAL A 332 -2.58 25.20 12.13
CA VAL A 332 -1.47 25.94 12.76
C VAL A 332 -1.16 25.44 14.18
N ARG A 333 -2.19 25.10 14.97
CA ARG A 333 -2.00 24.59 16.35
C ARG A 333 -1.40 23.19 16.40
N LEU A 334 -1.74 22.35 15.43
CA LEU A 334 -1.17 20.99 15.32
C LEU A 334 0.28 21.01 14.83
N GLN A 335 0.62 21.89 13.88
CA GLN A 335 2.02 22.11 13.46
C GLN A 335 2.91 22.57 14.65
N ARG A 336 2.38 23.41 15.54
CA ARG A 336 3.08 23.87 16.76
C ARG A 336 3.36 22.77 17.79
N ARG A 337 2.63 21.64 17.77
CA ARG A 337 2.87 20.52 18.69
C ARG A 337 3.87 19.50 18.15
N VAL A 338 4.14 19.50 16.85
CA VAL A 338 5.04 18.55 16.20
C VAL A 338 6.47 19.11 16.07
N ASP A 339 6.65 20.44 15.99
CA ASP A 339 7.97 21.09 15.99
C ASP A 339 8.11 22.14 17.12
N PRO A 340 8.62 21.77 18.31
CA PRO A 340 9.10 22.73 19.29
C PRO A 340 10.40 23.43 18.86
N SER A 341 11.11 22.90 17.85
CA SER A 341 12.47 23.30 17.47
C SER A 341 12.56 24.33 16.33
N ALA A 342 11.44 24.73 15.71
CA ALA A 342 11.47 25.70 14.61
C ALA A 342 11.57 27.18 15.06
N LEU A 343 11.53 27.46 16.37
CA LEU A 343 11.57 28.84 16.92
C LEU A 343 12.64 29.10 17.99
N SER A 344 13.52 28.14 18.30
CA SER A 344 14.62 28.35 19.25
C SER A 344 15.89 28.94 18.63
N ARG A 345 15.82 29.47 17.40
CA ARG A 345 16.82 30.43 16.91
C ARG A 345 16.28 31.85 17.05
N PRO A 346 16.65 32.60 18.10
CA PRO A 346 16.45 34.04 18.07
C PRO A 346 17.26 34.62 16.91
N PRO A 347 16.79 35.69 16.25
CA PRO A 347 17.62 36.48 15.35
C PRO A 347 18.69 37.16 16.20
N GLY A 348 19.82 36.48 16.36
CA GLY A 348 21.00 37.00 17.04
C GLY A 348 21.55 38.17 16.23
N GLY A 349 21.19 39.38 16.63
CA GLY A 349 21.99 40.55 16.34
C GLY A 349 23.32 40.47 17.07
N ALA A 350 24.41 40.61 16.33
CA ALA A 350 25.70 41.03 16.88
C ALA A 350 26.40 41.90 15.82
N ARG A 351 26.33 43.22 16.06
CA ARG A 351 27.31 44.19 15.56
C ARG A 351 28.57 44.08 16.43
N GLY A 352 29.71 44.36 15.81
CA GLY A 352 31.03 44.57 16.44
C GLY A 352 31.97 43.40 16.13
N ASP A 353 33.14 43.56 15.52
CA ASP A 353 33.96 44.76 15.39
C ASP A 353 34.98 44.55 14.25
N ARG A 354 35.29 45.62 13.52
CA ARG A 354 36.37 45.67 12.53
C ARG A 354 37.55 46.39 13.19
N GLY A 355 38.69 45.71 13.34
CA GLY A 355 39.96 46.31 13.73
C GLY A 355 41.14 45.41 13.33
N PRO A 356 42.33 45.96 13.00
CA PRO A 356 43.12 45.57 11.82
C PRO A 356 44.25 44.54 12.10
N PRO A 357 44.89 43.98 11.04
CA PRO A 357 45.96 43.01 11.19
C PRO A 357 47.37 43.63 11.16
N GLY A 358 48.28 43.09 11.97
CA GLY A 358 49.74 43.20 11.78
C GLY A 358 50.53 42.86 13.05
N PRO A 359 51.85 42.62 12.98
CA PRO A 359 52.63 41.95 11.92
C PRO A 359 53.59 40.86 12.47
N ASP A 360 54.18 40.09 11.55
CA ASP A 360 55.47 39.38 11.67
C ASP A 360 55.72 38.29 12.74
N ALA A 361 55.84 37.06 12.25
CA ALA A 361 56.94 36.15 12.65
C ALA A 361 57.17 35.06 11.59
N ARG A 362 57.69 35.43 10.41
CA ARG A 362 58.62 34.56 9.68
C ARG A 362 60.03 34.93 10.11
N ARG A 363 60.75 33.98 10.74
CA ARG A 363 62.12 33.57 10.36
C ARG A 363 62.81 32.77 11.47
N ARG A 364 63.39 31.64 11.03
CA ARG A 364 64.73 31.07 11.39
C ARG A 364 64.92 30.70 12.87
N GLY A 365 65.41 29.52 13.26
CA GLY A 365 66.24 28.51 12.62
C GLY A 365 67.12 27.89 13.71
N GLY A 366 67.61 26.66 13.50
CA GLY A 366 68.62 26.00 14.34
C GLY A 366 68.02 25.07 15.40
N ALA A 367 68.06 23.75 15.23
CA ALA A 367 69.22 22.85 15.38
C ALA A 367 69.27 22.23 16.79
N GLY A 368 69.29 20.89 16.87
CA GLY A 368 69.92 20.19 17.98
C GLY A 368 69.20 18.95 18.50
N ALA A 369 69.86 17.81 18.27
CA ALA A 369 69.90 16.64 19.15
C ALA A 369 68.76 15.61 19.10
N ALA A 370 68.79 14.75 18.07
CA ALA A 370 68.42 13.35 18.23
C ALA A 370 69.69 12.53 18.52
N ARG A 371 69.82 12.03 19.76
CA ARG A 371 70.81 11.03 20.16
C ARG A 371 70.13 9.67 20.35
N SER A 372 70.88 8.63 19.97
CA SER A 372 70.87 7.27 20.53
C SER A 372 69.77 6.30 20.03
N ARG A 373 70.12 5.41 19.10
CA ARG A 373 70.68 4.06 19.39
C ARG A 373 71.09 3.32 18.10
N ALA A 374 72.41 3.16 17.91
CA ALA A 374 73.04 1.98 17.31
C ALA A 374 73.14 0.91 18.43
N ALA A 375 73.41 -0.38 18.28
CA ALA A 375 73.81 -1.32 17.22
C ALA A 375 73.30 -2.70 17.71
N THR A 376 72.98 -3.70 16.88
CA THR A 376 73.85 -4.75 16.29
C THR A 376 72.88 -5.70 15.55
N GLY A 377 73.12 -6.33 14.39
CA GLY A 377 74.33 -6.64 13.63
C GLY A 377 74.16 -8.05 13.04
N ALA A 378 73.95 -8.13 11.72
CA ALA A 378 74.17 -9.26 10.80
C ALA A 378 73.79 -8.72 9.39
N ALA A 379 74.63 -8.68 8.36
CA ALA A 379 75.98 -9.19 8.11
C ALA A 379 76.76 -8.17 7.24
#